data_AF-A0A1V2MAL6-F1
#
_entry.id   AF-A0A1V2MAL6-F1
#
_cell.length_a   1.000
_cell.length_b   1.000
_cell.length_c   1.000
_cell.angle_alpha   90.00
_cell.angle_beta   90.00
_cell.angle_gamma   90.00
#
_symmetry.space_group_name_H-M   'P 1'
#
loop_
_entity.id
_entity.type
_entity.pdbx_description
1 polymer ?
#
loop_
_entity_poly.entity_id
_entity_poly.type
_entity_poly.pdbx_seq_one_letter_code
_entity_poly.pdbx_strand_id
1 'polypeptide(L)'
;MMNKISTFILSGLLVLSMGTSAMAMSTETQDSPMMVKSAHRASQEILSDSEYEEVLERVHSNAVASITLELKEKVEQLRADIESGPLSYTITPLASYDSVSLEALLCTNDGLSVVDIYDIGWTHANAARNEAIDLYTDTTSEMKRDAFRHMTWNFRSIKDVGEHKTRVATINHEWAYLILPEVQEYEDERIDYYFDKYESLIIIGAMDYNTIVQMAKSDGDAFAISYRDELIQECKDSKAVFNNTFSHDSYIMDFWNNKVGRDYGKLEPTSTTDDVFTTAWNDGDLIKNEGSAVTSTKRSTLWSSNWWLP
;
A
#
# COMPACT_ATOMS: atom_id res chain seq x y z
N MET A 1 22.68 -28.90 -4.45
CA MET A 1 22.58 -28.59 -5.89
C MET A 1 21.21 -29.01 -6.39
N MET A 2 20.24 -28.10 -6.33
CA MET A 2 18.94 -28.25 -6.97
C MET A 2 18.51 -26.87 -7.44
N ASN A 3 18.39 -26.71 -8.76
CA ASN A 3 17.81 -25.56 -9.41
C ASN A 3 16.33 -25.42 -9.02
N LYS A 4 15.90 -24.23 -8.63
CA LYS A 4 14.52 -23.79 -8.83
C LYS A 4 14.52 -22.35 -9.34
N ILE A 5 14.29 -22.25 -10.64
CA ILE A 5 13.78 -21.06 -11.32
C ILE A 5 12.30 -21.00 -10.95
N SER A 6 11.85 -19.95 -10.27
CA SER A 6 10.43 -19.63 -10.13
C SER A 6 10.14 -18.37 -10.92
N THR A 7 9.57 -18.59 -12.10
CA THR A 7 8.94 -17.60 -12.95
C THR A 7 7.58 -17.24 -12.35
N PHE A 8 7.37 -15.99 -11.93
CA PHE A 8 6.03 -15.49 -11.61
C PHE A 8 5.46 -14.73 -12.82
N ILE A 9 4.42 -15.31 -13.42
CA ILE A 9 3.59 -14.68 -14.44
C ILE A 9 2.32 -14.14 -13.77
N LEU A 10 2.12 -12.84 -13.98
CA LEU A 10 0.88 -12.09 -13.77
C LEU A 10 -0.36 -12.87 -14.23
N SER A 11 -1.39 -12.95 -13.39
CA SER A 11 -2.74 -13.31 -13.85
C SER A 11 -3.78 -12.36 -13.28
N GLY A 12 -4.07 -11.32 -14.05
CA GLY A 12 -5.38 -10.68 -14.03
C GLY A 12 -6.34 -11.45 -14.94
N LEU A 13 -7.57 -11.71 -14.45
CA LEU A 13 -8.84 -11.32 -15.09
C LEU A 13 -10.00 -12.06 -14.40
N LEU A 14 -11.05 -11.32 -14.02
CA LEU A 14 -12.39 -11.86 -13.92
C LEU A 14 -13.37 -10.88 -14.59
N VAL A 15 -13.73 -11.15 -15.85
CA VAL A 15 -14.95 -10.61 -16.47
C VAL A 15 -15.63 -11.76 -17.22
N LEU A 16 -16.81 -12.13 -16.74
CA LEU A 16 -17.74 -13.03 -17.42
C LEU A 16 -18.65 -12.22 -18.34
N SER A 17 -18.69 -12.57 -19.62
CA SER A 17 -19.86 -12.36 -20.47
C SER A 17 -19.84 -13.36 -21.62
N MET A 18 -20.81 -14.28 -21.62
CA MET A 18 -21.11 -15.17 -22.75
C MET A 18 -22.21 -14.56 -23.61
N GLY A 19 -22.02 -14.60 -24.94
CA GLY A 19 -23.05 -14.28 -25.94
C GLY A 19 -22.48 -14.30 -27.36
N THR A 20 -22.58 -15.46 -28.02
CA THR A 20 -22.00 -15.82 -29.32
C THR A 20 -22.66 -15.19 -30.56
N SER A 21 -21.80 -14.74 -31.49
CA SER A 21 -21.77 -14.90 -32.98
C SER A 21 -23.02 -14.60 -33.83
N ALA A 22 -22.98 -13.95 -35.00
CA ALA A 22 -22.05 -13.89 -36.14
C ALA A 22 -22.51 -12.71 -37.07
N MET A 23 -21.85 -12.20 -38.10
CA MET A 23 -20.54 -12.23 -38.75
C MET A 23 -20.61 -11.13 -39.85
N ALA A 24 -19.53 -10.38 -40.09
CA ALA A 24 -19.11 -9.99 -41.44
C ALA A 24 -17.67 -9.46 -41.41
N MET A 25 -16.85 -10.06 -42.27
CA MET A 25 -15.40 -9.88 -42.44
C MET A 25 -15.02 -8.52 -43.03
N SER A 26 -13.86 -7.99 -42.65
CA SER A 26 -12.74 -7.86 -43.60
C SER A 26 -11.41 -7.58 -42.90
N THR A 27 -10.40 -8.26 -43.42
CA THR A 27 -8.96 -8.25 -43.19
C THR A 27 -8.28 -6.88 -43.13
N GLU A 28 -7.31 -6.71 -42.24
CA GLU A 28 -5.92 -6.35 -42.63
C GLU A 28 -4.94 -6.53 -41.46
N THR A 29 -3.89 -7.29 -41.74
CA THR A 29 -2.68 -7.49 -40.93
C THR A 29 -1.81 -6.25 -40.94
N GLN A 30 -1.35 -5.81 -39.77
CA GLN A 30 -0.08 -5.09 -39.67
C GLN A 30 0.61 -5.45 -38.35
N ASP A 31 1.71 -6.20 -38.50
CA ASP A 31 2.77 -6.35 -37.52
C ASP A 31 3.16 -4.96 -36.99
N SER A 32 3.04 -4.75 -35.68
CA SER A 32 3.73 -3.67 -35.00
C SER A 32 4.70 -4.26 -33.98
N PRO A 33 6.00 -3.94 -34.10
CA PRO A 33 7.02 -4.46 -33.21
C PRO A 33 6.80 -3.95 -31.80
N MET A 34 7.07 -4.84 -30.84
CA MET A 34 7.12 -4.62 -29.40
C MET A 34 7.94 -3.35 -29.09
N MET A 35 7.25 -2.20 -29.01
CA MET A 35 7.85 -0.94 -28.61
C MET A 35 8.09 -1.00 -27.10
N VAL A 36 9.35 -1.25 -26.80
CA VAL A 36 10.06 -0.97 -25.55
C VAL A 36 9.50 0.30 -24.89
N LYS A 37 8.72 0.13 -23.80
CA LYS A 37 8.30 1.20 -22.88
C LYS A 37 9.47 1.74 -22.01
N SER A 38 10.68 1.87 -22.55
CA SER A 38 11.86 2.32 -21.77
C SER A 38 12.24 3.79 -21.99
N ALA A 39 11.53 4.51 -22.84
CA ALA A 39 11.98 5.83 -23.30
C ALA A 39 11.27 7.00 -22.60
N HIS A 40 11.32 7.08 -21.26
CA HIS A 40 11.24 8.37 -20.52
C HIS A 40 11.63 8.28 -19.01
N ARG A 41 12.52 7.36 -18.59
CA ARG A 41 13.23 7.43 -17.29
C ARG A 41 14.45 8.37 -17.38
N ALA A 42 14.26 9.58 -17.91
CA ALA A 42 15.35 10.56 -17.93
C ALA A 42 15.64 11.04 -16.48
N SER A 43 16.87 10.77 -16.02
CA SER A 43 17.52 11.31 -14.81
C SER A 43 16.93 10.96 -13.44
N GLN A 44 16.30 9.80 -13.25
CA GLN A 44 16.03 9.29 -11.90
C GLN A 44 17.27 8.53 -11.42
N GLU A 45 17.78 8.90 -10.25
CA GLU A 45 18.81 8.13 -9.55
C GLU A 45 18.13 6.83 -9.09
N ILE A 46 18.49 5.71 -9.71
CA ILE A 46 17.91 4.37 -9.50
C ILE A 46 19.09 3.41 -9.36
N LEU A 47 19.05 2.57 -8.33
CA LEU A 47 20.01 1.48 -8.13
C LEU A 47 19.77 0.38 -9.16
N SER A 48 20.83 -0.35 -9.55
CA SER A 48 20.64 -1.61 -10.25
C SER A 48 19.85 -2.61 -9.38
N ASP A 49 19.23 -3.60 -10.02
CA ASP A 49 18.43 -4.60 -9.30
C ASP A 49 19.26 -5.30 -8.21
N SER A 50 20.52 -5.67 -8.49
CA SER A 50 21.41 -6.30 -7.51
C SER A 50 21.79 -5.37 -6.35
N GLU A 51 22.03 -4.07 -6.62
CA GLU A 51 22.32 -3.11 -5.55
C GLU A 51 21.10 -2.89 -4.65
N TYR A 52 19.89 -2.93 -5.23
CA TYR A 52 18.66 -2.79 -4.46
C TYR A 52 18.34 -4.06 -3.66
N GLU A 53 18.57 -5.26 -4.22
CA GLU A 53 18.47 -6.53 -3.49
C GLU A 53 19.40 -6.55 -2.27
N GLU A 54 20.66 -6.09 -2.39
CA GLU A 54 21.57 -5.96 -1.24
C GLU A 54 21.06 -4.99 -0.15
N VAL A 55 20.30 -3.95 -0.53
CA VAL A 55 19.62 -3.07 0.42
C VAL A 55 18.48 -3.81 1.11
N LEU A 56 17.63 -4.52 0.35
CA LEU A 56 16.50 -5.28 0.92
C LEU A 56 16.96 -6.41 1.85
N GLU A 57 18.03 -7.13 1.51
CA GLU A 57 18.62 -8.15 2.38
C GLU A 57 19.10 -7.57 3.71
N ARG A 58 19.70 -6.37 3.68
CA ARG A 58 20.13 -5.65 4.88
C ARG A 58 18.93 -5.19 5.71
N VAL A 59 17.92 -4.59 5.07
CA VAL A 59 16.66 -4.17 5.72
C VAL A 59 16.01 -5.37 6.40
N HIS A 60 15.86 -6.49 5.69
CA HIS A 60 15.30 -7.73 6.23
C HIS A 60 16.10 -8.21 7.44
N SER A 61 17.44 -8.31 7.31
CA SER A 61 18.31 -8.78 8.40
C SER A 61 18.21 -7.90 9.64
N ASN A 62 18.20 -6.58 9.47
CA ASN A 62 18.04 -5.62 10.57
C ASN A 62 16.65 -5.70 11.20
N ALA A 63 15.61 -5.86 10.38
CA ALA A 63 14.24 -5.99 10.84
C ALA A 63 14.08 -7.23 11.73
N VAL A 64 14.58 -8.40 11.29
CA VAL A 64 14.59 -9.63 12.09
C VAL A 64 15.37 -9.46 13.39
N ALA A 65 16.54 -8.82 13.34
CA ALA A 65 17.35 -8.56 14.52
C ALA A 65 16.69 -7.61 15.54
N SER A 66 15.77 -6.76 15.07
CA SER A 66 15.04 -5.78 15.89
C SER A 66 13.79 -6.37 16.56
N ILE A 67 13.40 -7.60 16.21
CA ILE A 67 12.28 -8.29 16.86
C ILE A 67 12.69 -8.72 18.27
N THR A 68 12.28 -7.93 19.25
CA THR A 68 12.47 -8.21 20.68
C THR A 68 11.20 -8.81 21.31
N LEU A 69 11.31 -9.37 22.51
CA LEU A 69 10.15 -9.80 23.29
C LEU A 69 9.20 -8.64 23.59
N GLU A 70 9.74 -7.47 23.94
CA GLU A 70 8.96 -6.25 24.19
C GLU A 70 8.15 -5.82 22.97
N LEU A 71 8.74 -5.89 21.77
CA LEU A 71 8.02 -5.57 20.54
C LEU A 71 6.88 -6.58 20.29
N LYS A 72 7.10 -7.87 20.53
CA LYS A 72 6.05 -8.90 20.39
C LYS A 72 4.90 -8.66 21.37
N GLU A 73 5.19 -8.40 22.64
CA GLU A 73 4.17 -8.08 23.65
C GLU A 73 3.39 -6.81 23.28
N LYS A 74 4.08 -5.77 22.76
CA LYS A 74 3.43 -4.56 22.24
C LYS A 74 2.48 -4.90 21.09
N VAL A 75 2.93 -5.66 20.10
CA VAL A 75 2.14 -6.07 18.94
C VAL A 75 0.90 -6.87 19.33
N GLU A 76 1.04 -7.81 20.27
CA GLU A 76 -0.09 -8.57 20.81
C GLU A 76 -1.15 -7.65 21.43
N GLN A 77 -0.73 -6.62 22.18
CA GLN A 77 -1.65 -5.63 22.72
C GLN A 77 -2.32 -4.81 21.62
N LEU A 78 -1.57 -4.34 20.61
CA LEU A 78 -2.13 -3.59 19.48
C LEU A 78 -3.18 -4.41 18.72
N ARG A 79 -2.92 -5.70 18.50
CA ARG A 79 -3.91 -6.62 17.91
C ARG A 79 -5.18 -6.72 18.73
N ALA A 80 -5.04 -6.94 20.04
CA ALA A 80 -6.20 -7.04 20.92
C ALA A 80 -7.05 -5.75 20.89
N ASP A 81 -6.41 -4.59 20.79
CA ASP A 81 -7.09 -3.30 20.65
C ASP A 81 -7.84 -3.21 19.30
N ILE A 82 -7.22 -3.64 18.20
CA ILE A 82 -7.83 -3.66 16.86
C ILE A 82 -9.03 -4.62 16.81
N GLU A 83 -8.88 -5.84 17.34
CA GLU A 83 -9.91 -6.88 17.34
C GLU A 83 -11.11 -6.53 18.23
N SER A 84 -10.86 -5.84 19.34
CA SER A 84 -11.94 -5.36 20.22
C SER A 84 -12.61 -4.08 19.73
N GLY A 85 -12.01 -3.39 18.76
CA GLY A 85 -12.49 -2.12 18.22
C GLY A 85 -13.48 -2.22 17.05
N PRO A 86 -13.94 -1.08 16.51
CA PRO A 86 -14.94 -1.02 15.44
C PRO A 86 -14.48 -1.62 14.09
N LEU A 87 -13.18 -1.82 13.88
CA LEU A 87 -12.66 -2.39 12.63
C LEU A 87 -13.02 -3.88 12.45
N SER A 88 -13.17 -4.64 13.55
CA SER A 88 -13.43 -6.10 13.50
C SER A 88 -14.74 -6.48 12.81
N TYR A 89 -15.71 -5.57 12.73
CA TYR A 89 -17.03 -5.82 12.13
C TYR A 89 -17.12 -5.49 10.63
N THR A 90 -16.02 -5.03 10.02
CA THR A 90 -16.12 -4.18 8.82
C THR A 90 -15.36 -4.73 7.60
N ILE A 91 -14.89 -5.98 7.67
CA ILE A 91 -14.14 -6.63 6.59
C ILE A 91 -15.08 -6.87 5.39
N THR A 92 -14.79 -6.21 4.26
CA THR A 92 -15.56 -6.36 3.01
C THR A 92 -14.91 -7.36 2.06
N PRO A 93 -15.63 -7.82 1.01
CA PRO A 93 -15.07 -8.72 0.01
C PRO A 93 -13.93 -8.16 -0.85
N LEU A 94 -13.58 -6.87 -0.73
CA LEU A 94 -12.76 -6.14 -1.70
C LEU A 94 -11.36 -5.76 -1.21
N ALA A 95 -11.09 -5.81 0.10
CA ALA A 95 -9.76 -5.70 0.67
C ALA A 95 -9.42 -7.02 1.36
N SER A 96 -8.18 -7.51 1.24
CA SER A 96 -7.80 -8.69 2.00
C SER A 96 -7.79 -8.31 3.49
N TYR A 97 -8.26 -9.23 4.32
CA TYR A 97 -8.20 -9.05 5.77
C TYR A 97 -6.78 -8.71 6.23
N ASP A 98 -5.76 -9.30 5.57
CA ASP A 98 -4.36 -9.10 5.92
C ASP A 98 -3.87 -7.68 5.59
N SER A 99 -4.28 -7.06 4.46
CA SER A 99 -3.86 -5.69 4.16
C SER A 99 -4.48 -4.68 5.12
N VAL A 100 -5.76 -4.85 5.45
CA VAL A 100 -6.47 -3.97 6.42
C VAL A 100 -5.91 -4.14 7.82
N SER A 101 -5.63 -5.38 8.22
CA SER A 101 -5.06 -5.68 9.55
C SER A 101 -3.64 -5.11 9.67
N LEU A 102 -2.82 -5.24 8.63
CA LEU A 102 -1.48 -4.66 8.58
C LEU A 102 -1.53 -3.12 8.65
N GLU A 103 -2.37 -2.46 7.85
CA GLU A 103 -2.53 -1.01 7.90
C GLU A 103 -2.94 -0.54 9.31
N ALA A 104 -3.92 -1.21 9.92
CA ALA A 104 -4.38 -0.88 11.27
C ALA A 104 -3.29 -1.08 12.32
N LEU A 105 -2.49 -2.14 12.22
CA LEU A 105 -1.34 -2.40 13.08
C LEU A 105 -0.32 -1.26 13.00
N LEU A 106 0.09 -0.90 11.78
CA LEU A 106 1.06 0.18 11.55
C LEU A 106 0.53 1.52 12.10
N CYS A 107 -0.74 1.84 11.84
CA CYS A 107 -1.39 3.04 12.35
C CYS A 107 -1.45 3.09 13.89
N THR A 108 -1.81 1.98 14.53
CA THR A 108 -1.92 1.93 15.99
C THR A 108 -0.53 1.98 16.64
N ASN A 109 0.47 1.34 16.03
CA ASN A 109 1.88 1.46 16.44
C ASN A 109 2.36 2.91 16.43
N ASP A 110 1.88 3.69 15.46
CA ASP A 110 2.18 5.11 15.27
C ASP A 110 1.26 6.05 16.07
N GLY A 111 0.46 5.50 16.99
CA GLY A 111 -0.29 6.26 17.99
C GLY A 111 -1.71 6.66 17.57
N LEU A 112 -2.24 6.14 16.46
CA LEU A 112 -3.66 6.30 16.15
C LEU A 112 -4.52 5.39 17.02
N SER A 113 -5.68 5.90 17.42
CA SER A 113 -6.70 5.04 18.01
C SER A 113 -7.45 4.26 16.93
N VAL A 114 -8.03 3.12 17.28
CA VAL A 114 -8.86 2.32 16.34
C VAL A 114 -10.06 3.12 15.81
N VAL A 115 -10.56 4.09 16.59
CA VAL A 115 -11.62 5.02 16.14
C VAL A 115 -11.10 5.95 15.04
N ASP A 116 -9.91 6.52 15.21
CA ASP A 116 -9.30 7.38 14.17
C ASP A 116 -9.07 6.60 12.87
N ILE A 117 -8.57 5.36 12.98
CA ILE A 117 -8.33 4.48 11.84
C ILE A 117 -9.65 4.14 11.13
N TYR A 118 -10.70 3.84 11.89
CA TYR A 118 -12.02 3.58 11.34
C TYR A 118 -12.59 4.83 10.63
N ASP A 119 -12.54 6.01 11.25
CA ASP A 119 -13.08 7.22 10.63
C ASP A 119 -12.34 7.58 9.35
N ILE A 120 -11.00 7.51 9.35
CA ILE A 120 -10.18 7.81 8.17
C ILE A 120 -10.30 6.71 7.11
N GLY A 121 -9.86 5.49 7.44
CA GLY A 121 -9.69 4.39 6.50
C GLY A 121 -10.99 3.71 6.07
N TRP A 122 -12.08 3.89 6.83
CA TRP A 122 -13.38 3.34 6.48
C TRP A 122 -14.42 4.41 6.15
N THR A 123 -14.73 5.32 7.07
CA THR A 123 -15.82 6.30 6.86
C THR A 123 -15.50 7.26 5.71
N HIS A 124 -14.36 7.94 5.76
CA HIS A 124 -13.99 8.93 4.75
C HIS A 124 -13.52 8.29 3.44
N ALA A 125 -12.77 7.20 3.51
CA ALA A 125 -12.33 6.47 2.31
C ALA A 125 -13.52 5.96 1.49
N ASN A 126 -14.53 5.35 2.13
CA ASN A 126 -15.73 4.88 1.44
C ASN A 126 -16.59 6.03 0.92
N ALA A 127 -16.72 7.14 1.67
CA ALA A 127 -17.44 8.31 1.19
C ALA A 127 -16.79 8.89 -0.08
N ALA A 128 -15.47 9.06 -0.08
CA ALA A 128 -14.72 9.53 -1.25
C ALA A 128 -14.82 8.55 -2.42
N ARG A 129 -14.73 7.25 -2.17
CA ARG A 129 -14.88 6.20 -3.18
C ARG A 129 -16.27 6.22 -3.82
N ASN A 130 -17.32 6.27 -3.01
CA ASN A 130 -18.70 6.25 -3.50
C ASN A 130 -18.97 7.48 -4.37
N GLU A 131 -18.55 8.66 -3.91
CA GLU A 131 -18.65 9.89 -4.69
C GLU A 131 -17.86 9.81 -6.01
N ALA A 132 -16.64 9.25 -5.99
CA ALA A 132 -15.85 9.06 -7.20
C ALA A 132 -16.55 8.13 -8.20
N ILE A 133 -17.18 7.04 -7.73
CA ILE A 133 -17.94 6.10 -8.57
C ILE A 133 -19.17 6.79 -9.17
N ASP A 134 -19.88 7.59 -8.38
CA ASP A 134 -21.07 8.30 -8.83
C ASP A 134 -20.75 9.38 -9.89
N LEU A 135 -19.63 10.09 -9.73
CA LEU A 135 -19.22 11.17 -10.65
C LEU A 135 -18.50 10.66 -11.91
N TYR A 136 -17.73 9.58 -11.81
CA TYR A 136 -16.86 9.08 -12.88
C TYR A 136 -17.19 7.63 -13.25
N THR A 137 -18.32 7.46 -13.93
CA THR A 137 -18.89 6.14 -14.27
C THR A 137 -18.24 5.45 -15.47
N ASP A 138 -17.49 6.18 -16.32
CA ASP A 138 -16.82 5.62 -17.49
C ASP A 138 -15.39 5.17 -17.15
N THR A 139 -15.02 3.99 -17.64
CA THR A 139 -13.68 3.40 -17.63
C THR A 139 -12.59 4.32 -18.20
N THR A 140 -12.93 5.20 -19.16
CA THR A 140 -11.97 6.20 -19.68
C THR A 140 -11.53 7.22 -18.63
N SER A 141 -12.23 7.29 -17.49
CA SER A 141 -11.95 8.20 -16.37
C SER A 141 -11.32 7.50 -15.16
N GLU A 142 -10.79 6.28 -15.30
CA GLU A 142 -10.27 5.51 -14.16
C GLU A 142 -9.21 6.28 -13.34
N MET A 143 -8.22 6.88 -14.00
CA MET A 143 -7.18 7.69 -13.32
C MET A 143 -7.75 8.96 -12.68
N LYS A 144 -8.77 9.57 -13.30
CA LYS A 144 -9.44 10.75 -12.73
C LYS A 144 -10.26 10.38 -11.51
N ARG A 145 -10.95 9.24 -11.55
CA ARG A 145 -11.72 8.66 -10.44
C ARG A 145 -10.79 8.34 -9.27
N ASP A 146 -9.64 7.76 -9.56
CA ASP A 146 -8.64 7.41 -8.57
C ASP A 146 -8.01 8.65 -7.91
N ALA A 147 -7.58 9.63 -8.71
CA ALA A 147 -7.11 10.92 -8.21
C ALA A 147 -8.17 11.64 -7.36
N PHE A 148 -9.46 11.59 -7.76
CA PHE A 148 -10.56 12.13 -6.97
C PHE A 148 -10.68 11.42 -5.64
N ARG A 149 -10.68 10.08 -5.63
CA ARG A 149 -10.77 9.28 -4.41
C ARG A 149 -9.66 9.67 -3.43
N HIS A 150 -8.39 9.66 -3.84
CA HIS A 150 -7.25 9.92 -2.97
C HIS A 150 -7.23 11.36 -2.42
N MET A 151 -7.48 12.34 -3.28
CA MET A 151 -7.54 13.76 -2.89
C MET A 151 -8.70 14.00 -1.91
N THR A 152 -9.92 13.57 -2.26
CA THR A 152 -11.10 13.89 -1.46
C THR A 152 -11.19 13.06 -0.17
N TRP A 153 -10.64 11.84 -0.15
CA TRP A 153 -10.46 11.06 1.08
C TRP A 153 -9.67 11.86 2.12
N ASN A 154 -8.52 12.42 1.72
CA ASN A 154 -7.66 13.21 2.60
C ASN A 154 -8.30 14.56 2.96
N PHE A 155 -8.93 15.24 2.00
CA PHE A 155 -9.63 16.50 2.24
C PHE A 155 -10.73 16.34 3.31
N ARG A 156 -11.54 15.29 3.21
CA ARG A 156 -12.60 14.97 4.17
C ARG A 156 -12.01 14.62 5.54
N SER A 157 -11.04 13.72 5.58
CA SER A 157 -10.45 13.22 6.82
C SER A 157 -9.79 14.31 7.67
N ILE A 158 -9.14 15.28 7.03
CA ILE A 158 -8.53 16.41 7.77
C ILE A 158 -9.55 17.23 8.53
N LYS A 159 -10.73 17.46 7.93
CA LYS A 159 -11.76 18.31 8.52
C LYS A 159 -12.33 17.70 9.79
N ASP A 160 -12.45 16.38 9.81
CA ASP A 160 -13.17 15.66 10.85
C ASP A 160 -12.21 15.07 11.91
N VAL A 161 -11.08 14.50 11.50
CA VAL A 161 -10.12 13.80 12.39
C VAL A 161 -8.84 14.61 12.62
N GLY A 162 -8.53 15.56 11.74
CA GLY A 162 -7.36 16.44 11.86
C GLY A 162 -6.17 16.01 10.99
N GLU A 163 -5.29 16.97 10.69
CA GLU A 163 -4.18 16.79 9.74
C GLU A 163 -3.23 15.66 10.14
N HIS A 164 -2.68 15.71 11.35
CA HIS A 164 -1.63 14.80 11.76
C HIS A 164 -2.11 13.35 11.68
N LYS A 165 -3.29 13.07 12.24
CA LYS A 165 -3.89 11.74 12.22
C LYS A 165 -4.18 11.24 10.80
N THR A 166 -4.75 12.11 9.96
CA THR A 166 -4.99 11.80 8.54
C THR A 166 -3.70 11.47 7.81
N ARG A 167 -2.62 12.21 8.09
CA ARG A 167 -1.31 11.96 7.50
C ARG A 167 -0.77 10.58 7.92
N VAL A 168 -0.76 10.26 9.22
CA VAL A 168 -0.31 8.95 9.72
C VAL A 168 -1.02 7.83 8.97
N ALA A 169 -2.36 7.86 8.97
CA ALA A 169 -3.17 6.80 8.39
C ALA A 169 -2.94 6.63 6.88
N THR A 170 -2.99 7.73 6.14
CA THR A 170 -2.84 7.68 4.67
C THR A 170 -1.42 7.41 4.19
N ILE A 171 -0.39 7.66 5.02
CA ILE A 171 0.98 7.20 4.73
C ILE A 171 1.09 5.70 5.00
N ASN A 172 0.57 5.22 6.13
CA ASN A 172 0.59 3.80 6.46
C ASN A 172 -0.24 2.93 5.50
N HIS A 173 -1.29 3.49 4.90
CA HIS A 173 -2.01 2.85 3.80
C HIS A 173 -1.08 2.47 2.64
N GLU A 174 -0.26 3.42 2.17
CA GLU A 174 0.66 3.17 1.06
C GLU A 174 1.78 2.20 1.47
N TRP A 175 2.29 2.31 2.71
CA TRP A 175 3.31 1.40 3.22
C TRP A 175 2.81 -0.02 3.40
N ALA A 176 1.58 -0.21 3.90
CA ALA A 176 1.01 -1.54 4.11
C ALA A 176 0.97 -2.33 2.80
N TYR A 177 0.54 -1.71 1.69
CA TYR A 177 0.56 -2.35 0.38
C TYR A 177 1.99 -2.66 -0.11
N LEU A 178 2.92 -1.75 0.13
CA LEU A 178 4.31 -1.90 -0.32
C LEU A 178 5.03 -3.06 0.37
N ILE A 179 4.84 -3.23 1.68
CA ILE A 179 5.59 -4.23 2.47
C ILE A 179 4.86 -5.57 2.63
N LEU A 180 3.56 -5.65 2.29
CA LEU A 180 2.76 -6.85 2.47
C LEU A 180 3.40 -8.12 1.89
N PRO A 181 3.98 -8.14 0.67
CA PRO A 181 4.61 -9.35 0.13
C PRO A 181 5.76 -9.87 0.99
N GLU A 182 6.61 -8.98 1.49
CA GLU A 182 7.77 -9.31 2.33
C GLU A 182 7.34 -9.83 3.71
N VAL A 183 6.27 -9.24 4.27
CA VAL A 183 5.66 -9.71 5.52
C VAL A 183 5.07 -11.11 5.33
N GLN A 184 4.36 -11.36 4.23
CA GLN A 184 3.79 -12.67 3.93
C GLN A 184 4.86 -13.74 3.72
N GLU A 185 5.94 -13.43 3.01
CA GLU A 185 7.07 -14.34 2.86
C GLU A 185 7.71 -14.67 4.21
N TYR A 186 7.95 -13.66 5.05
CA TYR A 186 8.47 -13.89 6.40
C TYR A 186 7.51 -14.75 7.24
N GLU A 187 6.20 -14.48 7.21
CA GLU A 187 5.20 -15.29 7.90
C GLU A 187 5.23 -16.75 7.46
N ASP A 188 5.30 -17.03 6.15
CA ASP A 188 5.39 -18.38 5.61
C ASP A 188 6.65 -19.11 6.11
N GLU A 189 7.80 -18.43 6.11
CA GLU A 189 9.04 -18.98 6.69
C GLU A 189 8.91 -19.30 8.19
N ARG A 190 8.19 -18.45 8.93
CA ARG A 190 7.92 -18.67 10.36
C ARG A 190 6.95 -19.84 10.58
N ILE A 191 5.96 -20.04 9.70
CA ILE A 191 5.07 -21.21 9.74
C ILE A 191 5.91 -22.48 9.60
N ASP A 192 6.78 -22.56 8.59
CA ASP A 192 7.65 -23.72 8.38
C ASP A 192 8.57 -23.97 9.57
N TYR A 193 9.23 -22.92 10.08
CA TYR A 193 10.08 -23.01 11.27
C TYR A 193 9.33 -23.57 12.48
N TYR A 194 8.11 -23.07 12.76
CA TYR A 194 7.34 -23.50 13.92
C TYR A 194 6.73 -24.89 13.73
N PHE A 195 6.34 -25.23 12.51
CA PHE A 195 5.88 -26.57 12.17
C PHE A 195 7.00 -27.59 12.44
N ASP A 196 8.20 -27.36 11.92
CA ASP A 196 9.36 -28.24 12.16
C ASP A 196 9.72 -28.33 13.66
N LYS A 197 9.68 -27.20 14.36
CA LYS A 197 10.01 -27.14 15.79
C LYS A 197 9.03 -27.90 16.67
N TYR A 198 7.74 -27.89 16.32
CA TYR A 198 6.66 -28.45 17.14
C TYR A 198 5.97 -29.66 16.50
N GLU A 199 6.53 -30.23 15.43
CA GLU A 199 5.96 -31.34 14.66
C GLU A 199 5.44 -32.47 15.54
N SER A 200 6.25 -32.92 16.52
CA SER A 200 5.86 -33.98 17.44
C SER A 200 4.64 -33.64 18.30
N LEU A 201 4.49 -32.38 18.73
CA LEU A 201 3.32 -31.93 19.51
C LEU A 201 2.07 -31.86 18.64
N ILE A 202 2.22 -31.48 17.38
CA ILE A 202 1.13 -31.45 16.39
C ILE A 202 0.66 -32.88 16.11
N ILE A 203 1.58 -33.81 15.84
CA ILE A 203 1.27 -35.22 15.52
C ILE A 203 0.51 -35.91 16.66
N ILE A 204 0.88 -35.65 17.92
CA ILE A 204 0.18 -36.25 19.07
C ILE A 204 -1.08 -35.50 19.48
N GLY A 205 -1.44 -34.42 18.78
CA GLY A 205 -2.61 -33.58 19.06
C GLY A 205 -2.48 -32.73 20.33
N ALA A 206 -1.27 -32.51 20.83
CA ALA A 206 -1.00 -31.64 21.97
C ALA A 206 -0.93 -30.15 21.59
N MET A 207 -0.77 -29.86 20.30
CA MET A 207 -0.79 -28.51 19.73
C MET A 207 -1.56 -28.54 18.41
N ASP A 208 -2.40 -27.54 18.18
CA ASP A 208 -3.13 -27.40 16.92
C ASP A 208 -2.31 -26.59 15.90
N TYR A 209 -2.56 -26.83 14.60
CA TYR A 209 -1.90 -26.09 13.52
C TYR A 209 -2.24 -24.59 13.54
N ASN A 210 -3.43 -24.19 14.02
CA ASN A 210 -3.76 -22.77 14.09
C ASN A 210 -2.87 -22.04 15.12
N THR A 211 -2.45 -22.70 16.20
CA THR A 211 -1.46 -22.17 17.14
C THR A 211 -0.16 -21.81 16.42
N ILE A 212 0.31 -22.68 15.51
CA ILE A 212 1.50 -22.42 14.68
C ILE A 212 1.31 -21.19 13.79
N VAL A 213 0.17 -21.12 13.09
CA VAL A 213 -0.17 -19.97 12.24
C VAL A 213 -0.24 -18.69 13.06
N GLN A 214 -0.84 -18.70 14.25
CA GLN A 214 -0.91 -17.51 15.12
C GLN A 214 0.46 -17.07 15.63
N MET A 215 1.34 -18.02 15.97
CA MET A 215 2.72 -17.71 16.35
C MET A 215 3.50 -17.08 15.19
N ALA A 216 3.35 -17.61 13.98
CA ALA A 216 3.96 -17.04 12.78
C ALA A 216 3.42 -15.64 12.47
N LYS A 217 2.09 -15.46 12.53
CA LYS A 217 1.42 -14.16 12.33
C LYS A 217 1.84 -13.12 13.39
N SER A 218 2.12 -13.55 14.62
CA SER A 218 2.65 -12.64 15.67
C SER A 218 4.09 -12.20 15.38
N ASP A 219 4.92 -13.10 14.83
CA ASP A 219 6.26 -12.74 14.39
C ASP A 219 6.21 -11.84 13.14
N GLY A 220 5.29 -12.12 12.22
CA GLY A 220 5.02 -11.33 11.01
C GLY A 220 4.64 -9.88 11.31
N ASP A 221 3.73 -9.66 12.25
CA ASP A 221 3.35 -8.32 12.67
C ASP A 221 4.52 -7.51 13.26
N ALA A 222 5.36 -8.15 14.11
CA ALA A 222 6.54 -7.51 14.67
C ALA A 222 7.61 -7.22 13.60
N PHE A 223 7.75 -8.14 12.65
CA PHE A 223 8.58 -7.96 11.47
C PHE A 223 8.09 -6.80 10.61
N ALA A 224 6.78 -6.66 10.38
CA ALA A 224 6.21 -5.62 9.55
C ALA A 224 6.54 -4.20 10.07
N ILE A 225 6.43 -3.97 11.37
CA ILE A 225 6.81 -2.70 12.01
C ILE A 225 8.32 -2.45 11.80
N SER A 226 9.14 -3.45 12.11
CA SER A 226 10.61 -3.32 12.04
C SER A 226 11.09 -3.12 10.60
N TYR A 227 10.54 -3.87 9.65
CA TYR A 227 10.88 -3.81 8.23
C TYR A 227 10.50 -2.48 7.61
N ARG A 228 9.29 -1.97 7.91
CA ARG A 228 8.87 -0.64 7.48
C ARG A 228 9.82 0.43 7.99
N ASP A 229 10.17 0.41 9.27
CA ASP A 229 11.00 1.44 9.90
C ASP A 229 12.45 1.41 9.35
N GLU A 230 13.02 0.23 9.13
CA GLU A 230 14.33 0.06 8.48
C GLU A 230 14.31 0.53 7.01
N LEU A 231 13.28 0.17 6.24
CA LEU A 231 13.15 0.59 4.85
C LEU A 231 12.90 2.10 4.71
N ILE A 232 12.12 2.70 5.62
CA ILE A 232 11.99 4.15 5.75
C ILE A 232 13.36 4.80 5.93
N GLN A 233 14.20 4.24 6.81
CA GLN A 233 15.50 4.81 7.12
C GLN A 233 16.43 4.78 5.89
N GLU A 234 16.50 3.64 5.18
CA GLU A 234 17.27 3.52 3.94
C GLU A 234 16.79 4.49 2.84
N CYS A 235 15.47 4.64 2.69
CA CYS A 235 14.88 5.59 1.74
C CYS A 235 15.14 7.06 2.11
N LYS A 236 15.21 7.41 3.40
CA LYS A 236 15.59 8.76 3.87
C LYS A 236 17.05 9.06 3.56
N ASP A 237 17.91 8.07 3.73
CA ASP A 237 19.36 8.22 3.54
C ASP A 237 19.75 8.21 2.06
N SER A 238 18.95 7.55 1.22
CA SER A 238 19.21 7.42 -0.21
C SER A 238 17.97 7.66 -1.07
N LYS A 239 18.01 8.73 -1.87
CA LYS A 239 17.01 8.99 -2.91
C LYS A 239 16.94 7.88 -3.95
N ALA A 240 18.05 7.20 -4.20
CA ALA A 240 18.09 6.06 -5.11
C ALA A 240 17.24 4.91 -4.58
N VAL A 241 17.42 4.57 -3.29
CA VAL A 241 16.59 3.57 -2.60
C VAL A 241 15.12 3.99 -2.65
N PHE A 242 14.80 5.24 -2.30
CA PHE A 242 13.42 5.77 -2.40
C PHE A 242 12.81 5.58 -3.80
N ASN A 243 13.56 5.89 -4.87
CA ASN A 243 13.06 5.71 -6.24
C ASN A 243 12.88 4.23 -6.62
N ASN A 244 13.74 3.33 -6.13
CA ASN A 244 13.59 1.89 -6.34
C ASN A 244 12.39 1.33 -5.56
N THR A 245 12.22 1.73 -4.30
CA THR A 245 11.10 1.34 -3.44
C THR A 245 9.76 1.78 -4.01
N PHE A 246 9.66 3.04 -4.44
CA PHE A 246 8.46 3.57 -5.11
C PHE A 246 8.63 3.59 -6.64
N SER A 247 9.16 2.50 -7.21
CA SER A 247 9.46 2.40 -8.64
C SER A 247 8.22 2.36 -9.53
N HIS A 248 7.08 1.93 -8.98
CA HIS A 248 5.77 2.06 -9.61
C HIS A 248 5.24 3.48 -9.42
N ASP A 249 4.85 4.12 -10.52
CA ASP A 249 4.39 5.50 -10.54
C ASP A 249 3.05 5.70 -9.80
N SER A 250 2.26 4.63 -9.63
CA SER A 250 1.02 4.63 -8.84
C SER A 250 1.25 5.11 -7.41
N TYR A 251 2.24 4.58 -6.71
CA TYR A 251 2.53 4.99 -5.33
C TYR A 251 2.87 6.47 -5.22
N ILE A 252 3.65 7.01 -6.16
CA ILE A 252 3.98 8.44 -6.16
C ILE A 252 2.73 9.29 -6.43
N MET A 253 1.86 8.83 -7.33
CA MET A 253 0.57 9.47 -7.59
C MET A 253 -0.30 9.50 -6.32
N ASP A 254 -0.41 8.39 -5.61
CA ASP A 254 -1.26 8.26 -4.44
C ASP A 254 -0.73 9.13 -3.29
N PHE A 255 0.57 9.03 -2.96
CA PHE A 255 1.20 9.92 -1.98
C PHE A 255 1.01 11.40 -2.31
N TRP A 256 1.16 11.76 -3.58
CA TRP A 256 1.04 13.15 -4.04
C TRP A 256 -0.40 13.65 -3.94
N ASN A 257 -1.36 12.90 -4.49
CA ASN A 257 -2.77 13.28 -4.49
C ASN A 257 -3.33 13.29 -3.06
N ASN A 258 -2.90 12.36 -2.20
CA ASN A 258 -3.17 12.37 -0.76
C ASN A 258 -2.65 13.67 -0.12
N LYS A 259 -1.38 14.04 -0.39
CA LYS A 259 -0.78 15.29 0.10
C LYS A 259 -1.57 16.53 -0.35
N VAL A 260 -1.94 16.61 -1.63
CA VAL A 260 -2.73 17.74 -2.16
C VAL A 260 -4.08 17.80 -1.45
N GLY A 261 -4.78 16.68 -1.28
CA GLY A 261 -6.02 16.62 -0.51
C GLY A 261 -5.86 17.17 0.91
N ARG A 262 -4.77 16.82 1.58
CA ARG A 262 -4.44 17.38 2.90
C ARG A 262 -4.18 18.89 2.88
N ASP A 263 -3.47 19.39 1.88
CA ASP A 263 -3.18 20.82 1.79
C ASP A 263 -4.46 21.64 1.56
N TYR A 264 -5.34 21.19 0.65
CA TYR A 264 -6.65 21.81 0.43
C TYR A 264 -7.57 21.69 1.66
N GLY A 265 -7.51 20.58 2.41
CA GLY A 265 -8.30 20.41 3.65
C GLY A 265 -8.01 21.50 4.70
N LYS A 266 -6.79 22.04 4.70
CA LYS A 266 -6.39 23.14 5.58
C LYS A 266 -6.71 24.51 5.02
N LEU A 267 -6.46 24.71 3.72
CA LEU A 267 -6.59 26.00 3.06
C LEU A 267 -8.06 26.36 2.82
N GLU A 268 -8.88 25.35 2.55
CA GLU A 268 -10.28 25.50 2.12
C GLU A 268 -11.24 24.58 2.90
N PRO A 269 -11.26 24.64 4.24
CA PRO A 269 -12.01 23.68 5.07
C PRO A 269 -13.53 23.73 4.84
N THR A 270 -14.05 24.84 4.31
CA THR A 270 -15.50 25.01 4.06
C THR A 270 -15.93 24.66 2.65
N SER A 271 -14.99 24.41 1.73
CA SER A 271 -15.31 24.07 0.34
C SER A 271 -15.91 22.66 0.23
N THR A 272 -16.63 22.42 -0.87
CA THR A 272 -17.10 21.07 -1.21
C THR A 272 -15.97 20.26 -1.83
N THR A 273 -16.09 18.94 -1.83
CA THR A 273 -15.14 18.02 -2.47
C THR A 273 -15.00 18.25 -3.97
N ASP A 274 -16.12 18.49 -4.66
CA ASP A 274 -16.12 18.75 -6.10
C ASP A 274 -15.45 20.08 -6.44
N ASP A 275 -15.68 21.13 -5.64
CA ASP A 275 -15.05 22.44 -5.83
C ASP A 275 -13.52 22.34 -5.68
N VAL A 276 -13.03 21.76 -4.57
CA VAL A 276 -11.57 21.65 -4.34
C VAL A 276 -10.90 20.72 -5.33
N PHE A 277 -11.56 19.63 -5.72
CA PHE A 277 -11.01 18.73 -6.73
C PHE A 277 -10.95 19.42 -8.09
N THR A 278 -12.01 20.14 -8.50
CA THR A 278 -12.04 20.86 -9.77
C THR A 278 -10.95 21.93 -9.83
N THR A 279 -10.75 22.68 -8.75
CA THR A 279 -9.66 23.65 -8.62
C THR A 279 -8.29 22.97 -8.75
N ALA A 280 -7.98 21.99 -7.89
CA ALA A 280 -6.70 21.28 -7.92
C ALA A 280 -6.42 20.58 -9.26
N TRP A 281 -7.47 20.06 -9.91
CA TRP A 281 -7.38 19.43 -11.22
C TRP A 281 -7.05 20.44 -12.32
N ASN A 282 -7.70 21.61 -12.32
CA ASN A 282 -7.49 22.63 -13.35
C ASN A 282 -6.16 23.37 -13.18
N ASP A 283 -5.72 23.57 -11.94
CA ASP A 283 -4.45 24.21 -11.61
C ASP A 283 -3.24 23.31 -11.86
N GLY A 284 -3.48 22.00 -12.06
CA GLY A 284 -2.42 21.03 -12.34
C GLY A 284 -1.70 20.53 -11.10
N ASP A 285 -2.29 20.74 -9.92
CA ASP A 285 -1.75 20.29 -8.64
C ASP A 285 -1.76 18.75 -8.54
N LEU A 286 -2.73 18.09 -9.17
CA LEU A 286 -2.88 16.63 -9.12
C LEU A 286 -2.02 15.91 -10.16
N ILE A 287 -1.56 14.70 -9.83
CA ILE A 287 -1.05 13.75 -10.83
C ILE A 287 -2.25 13.09 -11.51
N LYS A 288 -2.41 13.33 -12.81
CA LYS A 288 -3.60 12.92 -13.59
C LYS A 288 -3.49 11.53 -14.21
N ASN A 289 -2.28 10.99 -14.29
CA ASN A 289 -1.95 9.68 -14.85
C ASN A 289 -0.56 9.24 -14.38
N GLU A 290 -0.30 7.94 -14.44
CA GLU A 290 1.03 7.37 -14.23
C GLU A 290 1.99 7.70 -15.39
N GLY A 291 3.26 7.30 -15.25
CA GLY A 291 4.28 7.50 -16.28
C GLY A 291 4.80 8.92 -16.31
N SER A 292 4.66 9.60 -17.46
CA SER A 292 5.30 10.89 -17.70
C SER A 292 4.83 12.03 -16.79
N ALA A 293 3.64 11.93 -16.16
CA ALA A 293 3.17 12.92 -15.20
C ALA A 293 3.78 12.76 -13.80
N VAL A 294 4.44 11.63 -13.52
CA VAL A 294 5.28 11.41 -12.34
C VAL A 294 6.70 11.86 -12.68
N THR A 295 6.92 13.17 -12.58
CA THR A 295 8.20 13.78 -12.93
C THR A 295 9.26 13.58 -11.86
N SER A 296 10.54 13.72 -12.24
CA SER A 296 11.67 13.73 -11.29
C SER A 296 11.51 14.83 -10.22
N THR A 297 10.91 15.98 -10.56
CA THR A 297 10.58 17.04 -9.61
C THR A 297 9.55 16.59 -8.58
N LYS A 298 8.48 15.92 -9.00
CA LYS A 298 7.45 15.39 -8.08
C LYS A 298 8.04 14.35 -7.14
N ARG A 299 8.84 13.41 -7.65
CA ARG A 299 9.59 12.45 -6.82
C ARG A 299 10.54 13.13 -5.84
N SER A 300 11.30 14.14 -6.29
CA SER A 300 12.22 14.89 -5.42
C SER A 300 11.50 15.69 -4.33
N THR A 301 10.34 16.26 -4.68
CA THR A 301 9.51 17.02 -3.75
C THR A 301 8.89 16.07 -2.73
N LEU A 302 8.38 14.93 -3.18
CA LEU A 302 7.87 13.90 -2.28
C LEU A 302 8.99 13.42 -1.36
N TRP A 303 10.15 12.99 -1.90
CA TRP A 303 11.30 12.52 -1.12
C TRP A 303 11.80 13.50 -0.05
N SER A 304 11.73 14.81 -0.31
CA SER A 304 12.14 15.84 0.66
C SER A 304 11.00 16.33 1.58
N SER A 305 9.79 15.81 1.39
CA SER A 305 8.61 16.11 2.21
C SER A 305 8.42 15.08 3.33
N ASN A 306 7.40 15.24 4.17
CA ASN A 306 7.16 14.34 5.30
C ASN A 306 6.41 13.03 4.92
N TRP A 307 6.85 12.32 3.88
CA TRP A 307 6.25 11.04 3.44
C TRP A 307 6.61 9.87 4.35
N TRP A 308 7.60 10.05 5.23
CA TRP A 308 8.04 9.09 6.25
C TRP A 308 7.53 9.40 7.65
N LEU A 309 6.92 10.58 7.88
CA LEU A 309 6.47 10.92 9.24
C LEU A 309 5.20 10.11 9.54
N PRO A 310 5.21 9.23 10.55
CA PRO A 310 4.00 8.94 11.29
C PRO A 310 3.52 10.25 11.94
#